data_AF-A0A953SL11-F1
#
_entry.id   AF-A0A953SL11-F1
#
_cell.length_a   1.000
_cell.length_b   1.000
_cell.length_c   1.000
_cell.angle_alpha   90.00
_cell.angle_beta   90.00
_cell.angle_gamma   90.00
#
_symmetry.space_group_name_H-M   'P 1'
#
loop_
_entity.id
_entity.type
_entity.pdbx_description
1 polymer ?
#
loop_
_entity_poly.entity_id
_entity_poly.type
_entity_poly.pdbx_seq_one_letter_code
_entity_poly.pdbx_strand_id
1 'polypeptide(L)'
;ALYPADKWQIIQIRNRMTRGEAQGMDGAAYQRHATGECWYLAWDDEDTAYEDDIGKIEVTGDVAYAVIKHWDGRDSGLVAEFTREGGAWKVNEFSFNRLFDEAIREWARESDMTEDEFLVYMEEFESGNDIRDRIWDPMK
;
A
#
# COMPACT_ATOMS: atom_id res chain seq x y z
N ALA A 1 -8.10 16.32 -2.80
CA ALA A 1 -7.39 15.66 -1.69
C ALA A 1 -6.75 14.40 -2.25
N LEU A 2 -5.59 14.00 -1.74
CA LEU A 2 -4.94 12.74 -2.11
C LEU A 2 -5.72 11.55 -1.54
N TYR A 3 -5.63 10.38 -2.18
CA TYR A 3 -6.20 9.14 -1.67
C TYR A 3 -5.35 8.59 -0.51
N PRO A 4 -5.93 7.80 0.40
CA PRO A 4 -5.19 7.17 1.50
C PRO A 4 -3.90 6.46 1.09
N ALA A 5 -3.89 5.68 0.02
CA ALA A 5 -2.70 5.01 -0.50
C ALA A 5 -1.57 6.00 -0.87
N ASP A 6 -1.91 7.09 -1.57
CA ASP A 6 -0.95 8.13 -1.93
C ASP A 6 -0.40 8.85 -0.69
N LYS A 7 -1.29 9.16 0.26
CA LYS A 7 -0.91 9.80 1.53
C LYS A 7 0.05 8.89 2.28
N TRP A 8 -0.30 7.62 2.44
CA TRP A 8 0.49 6.62 3.13
C TRP A 8 1.92 6.54 2.59
N GLN A 9 2.07 6.45 1.27
CA GLN A 9 3.38 6.43 0.63
C GLN A 9 4.20 7.71 0.93
N ILE A 10 3.55 8.88 0.94
CA ILE A 10 4.20 10.15 1.31
C ILE A 10 4.64 10.14 2.78
N ILE A 11 3.81 9.62 3.69
CA ILE A 11 4.14 9.48 5.11
C ILE A 11 5.39 8.61 5.25
N GLN A 12 5.38 7.41 4.66
CA GLN A 12 6.50 6.47 4.72
C GLN A 12 7.79 7.10 4.18
N ILE A 13 7.75 7.74 3.01
CA ILE A 13 8.94 8.41 2.43
C ILE A 13 9.46 9.50 3.38
N ARG A 14 8.59 10.35 3.93
CA ARG A 14 9.00 11.48 4.77
C ARG A 14 9.50 11.04 6.14
N ASN A 15 8.99 9.93 6.67
CA ASN A 15 9.35 9.44 7.99
C ASN A 15 10.60 8.57 7.94
N ARG A 16 10.72 7.71 6.92
CA ARG A 16 11.76 6.69 6.82
C ARG A 16 12.99 7.13 6.02
N MET A 17 12.91 8.21 5.24
CA MET A 17 14.04 8.70 4.42
C MET A 17 14.36 10.18 4.66
N THR A 18 15.62 10.52 4.44
CA THR A 18 16.02 11.92 4.28
C THR A 18 15.59 12.45 2.91
N ARG A 19 15.43 13.78 2.81
CA ARG A 19 15.14 14.45 1.53
C ARG A 19 16.17 14.13 0.45
N GLY A 20 17.44 14.04 0.82
CA GLY A 20 18.54 13.76 -0.12
C GLY A 20 18.44 12.36 -0.72
N GLU A 21 18.10 11.37 0.10
CA GLU A 21 17.86 9.99 -0.35
C GLU A 21 16.66 9.94 -1.29
N ALA A 22 15.52 10.54 -0.90
CA ALA A 22 14.32 10.53 -1.71
C ALA A 22 14.50 11.22 -3.08
N GLN A 23 15.22 12.35 -3.13
CA GLN A 23 15.49 13.07 -4.37
C GLN A 23 16.48 12.35 -5.29
N GLY A 24 17.29 11.44 -4.75
CA GLY A 24 18.27 10.66 -5.50
C GLY A 24 17.70 9.43 -6.20
N MET A 25 16.45 9.06 -5.94
CA MET A 25 15.82 7.85 -6.47
C MET A 25 14.84 8.16 -7.60
N ASP A 26 14.91 7.36 -8.67
CA ASP A 26 13.77 7.21 -9.58
C ASP A 26 12.75 6.21 -9.00
N GLY A 27 11.59 6.06 -9.66
CA GLY A 27 10.54 5.16 -9.18
C GLY A 27 11.00 3.71 -9.03
N ALA A 28 11.89 3.23 -9.89
CA ALA A 28 12.38 1.85 -9.83
C ALA A 28 13.38 1.64 -8.69
N ALA A 29 14.24 2.62 -8.43
CA ALA A 29 15.14 2.63 -7.29
C ALA A 29 14.38 2.70 -5.97
N TYR A 30 13.35 3.54 -5.89
CA TYR A 30 12.45 3.63 -4.74
C TYR A 30 11.79 2.29 -4.44
N GLN A 31 11.14 1.65 -5.43
CA GLN A 31 10.45 0.38 -5.21
C GLN A 31 11.41 -0.71 -4.72
N ARG A 32 12.61 -0.84 -5.31
CA ARG A 32 13.63 -1.79 -4.82
C ARG A 32 14.06 -1.50 -3.38
N HIS A 33 14.23 -0.23 -3.03
CA HIS A 33 14.62 0.17 -1.68
C HIS A 33 13.50 -0.16 -0.67
N ALA A 34 12.28 0.31 -0.91
CA ALA A 34 11.14 0.09 -0.03
C ALA A 34 10.83 -1.41 0.15
N THR A 35 10.89 -2.22 -0.91
CA THR A 35 10.77 -3.68 -0.78
C THR A 35 11.94 -4.30 -0.02
N GLY A 36 13.18 -3.87 -0.27
CA GLY A 36 14.37 -4.39 0.40
C GLY A 36 14.43 -4.08 1.90
N GLU A 37 13.86 -2.94 2.30
CA GLU A 37 13.66 -2.53 3.69
C GLU A 37 12.32 -3.03 4.28
N CYS A 38 11.61 -3.89 3.55
CA CYS A 38 10.37 -4.53 4.01
C CYS A 38 9.22 -3.56 4.36
N TRP A 39 9.09 -2.42 3.68
CA TRP A 39 8.07 -1.41 3.98
C TRP A 39 6.63 -1.85 3.67
N TYR A 40 6.47 -2.94 2.95
CA TYR A 40 5.19 -3.48 2.51
C TYR A 40 4.84 -4.80 3.20
N LEU A 41 5.61 -5.23 4.21
CA LEU A 41 5.26 -6.41 4.98
C LEU A 41 4.04 -6.09 5.84
N ALA A 42 2.94 -6.81 5.58
CA ALA A 42 1.83 -6.88 6.51
C ALA A 42 2.29 -7.57 7.81
N TRP A 43 1.55 -7.25 8.87
CA TRP A 43 1.65 -7.75 10.22
C TRP A 43 1.71 -9.28 10.21
N ASP A 44 2.91 -9.83 10.36
CA ASP A 44 3.20 -11.27 10.35
C ASP A 44 2.79 -11.91 11.70
N ASP A 45 1.60 -11.57 12.18
CA ASP A 45 1.00 -12.18 13.36
C ASP A 45 0.01 -13.24 12.88
N GLU A 46 0.40 -14.52 13.00
CA GLU A 46 -0.33 -15.71 12.52
C GLU A 46 -1.82 -15.73 12.94
N ASP A 47 -2.18 -15.00 14.00
CA ASP A 47 -3.54 -14.90 14.54
C ASP A 47 -4.40 -13.75 13.96
N THR A 48 -3.84 -12.88 13.09
CA THR A 48 -4.56 -11.72 12.51
C THR A 48 -4.55 -11.66 10.99
N ALA A 49 -4.14 -12.74 10.31
CA ALA A 49 -4.10 -12.85 8.85
C ALA A 49 -5.50 -12.81 8.22
N TYR A 50 -6.09 -11.61 8.18
CA TYR A 50 -7.19 -11.24 7.29
C TYR A 50 -6.60 -10.98 5.90
N GLU A 51 -6.04 -12.03 5.30
CA GLU A 51 -5.41 -11.93 3.99
C GLU A 51 -6.48 -11.99 2.90
N ASP A 52 -6.60 -10.90 2.15
CA ASP A 52 -7.37 -10.88 0.91
C ASP A 52 -6.72 -11.85 -0.11
N ASP A 53 -7.56 -12.59 -0.83
CA ASP A 53 -7.13 -13.64 -1.77
C ASP A 53 -7.25 -13.15 -3.23
N ILE A 54 -6.34 -13.62 -4.07
CA ILE A 54 -6.47 -13.45 -5.52
C ILE A 54 -7.16 -14.69 -6.07
N GLY A 55 -8.35 -14.48 -6.64
CA GLY A 55 -9.13 -15.51 -7.28
C GLY A 55 -8.43 -16.15 -8.49
N LYS A 56 -9.16 -17.02 -9.19
CA LYS A 56 -8.62 -17.71 -10.37
C LYS A 56 -8.09 -16.69 -11.39
N ILE A 57 -6.81 -16.83 -11.75
CA ILE A 57 -6.16 -16.03 -12.77
C ILE A 57 -6.57 -16.51 -14.16
N GLU A 58 -7.11 -15.59 -14.96
CA GLU A 58 -7.46 -15.82 -16.36
C GLU A 58 -6.48 -15.08 -17.27
N VAL A 59 -5.75 -15.83 -18.10
CA VAL A 59 -4.70 -15.30 -18.99
C VAL A 59 -5.23 -15.22 -20.42
N THR A 60 -5.13 -14.04 -21.03
CA THR A 60 -5.49 -13.79 -22.43
C THR A 60 -4.34 -13.06 -23.13
N GLY A 61 -3.47 -13.81 -23.80
CA GLY A 61 -2.28 -13.25 -24.45
C GLY A 61 -1.29 -12.69 -23.44
N ASP A 62 -0.96 -11.41 -23.58
CA ASP A 62 -0.04 -10.67 -22.69
C ASP A 62 -0.75 -9.96 -21.54
N VAL A 63 -2.03 -10.27 -21.29
CA VAL A 63 -2.79 -9.72 -20.16
C VAL A 63 -3.36 -10.86 -19.33
N ALA A 64 -3.43 -10.68 -18.01
CA ALA A 64 -4.13 -11.58 -17.10
C ALA A 64 -4.97 -10.80 -16.10
N TYR A 65 -6.05 -11.42 -15.63
CA TYR A 65 -7.00 -10.82 -14.70
C TYR A 65 -7.35 -11.80 -13.59
N ALA A 66 -7.60 -11.30 -12.40
CA ALA A 66 -8.14 -12.09 -11.31
C ALA A 66 -9.01 -11.22 -10.39
N VAL A 67 -10.14 -11.76 -9.95
CA VAL A 67 -10.98 -11.09 -8.95
C VAL A 67 -10.25 -11.09 -7.61
N ILE A 68 -10.23 -9.95 -6.93
CA ILE A 68 -9.75 -9.86 -5.55
C ILE A 68 -10.91 -10.25 -4.63
N LYS A 69 -10.64 -11.15 -3.69
CA LYS A 69 -11.61 -11.60 -2.70
C LYS A 69 -11.19 -11.11 -1.33
N HIS A 70 -12.18 -10.79 -0.51
CA HIS A 70 -11.96 -10.58 0.90
C HIS A 70 -11.52 -11.88 1.59
N TRP A 71 -10.90 -11.77 2.76
CA TRP A 71 -10.49 -12.90 3.61
C TRP A 71 -11.62 -13.93 3.89
N ASP A 72 -12.88 -13.51 3.84
CA ASP A 72 -14.05 -14.38 4.03
C ASP A 72 -14.55 -15.05 2.72
N GLY A 73 -13.81 -14.86 1.62
CA GLY A 73 -14.09 -15.40 0.30
C GLY A 73 -15.11 -14.62 -0.51
N ARG A 74 -15.69 -13.52 0.00
CA ARG A 74 -16.59 -12.65 -0.77
C ARG A 74 -15.81 -11.88 -1.84
N ASP A 75 -16.49 -11.64 -2.96
CA ASP A 75 -15.96 -10.80 -4.03
C ASP A 75 -15.88 -9.34 -3.57
N SER A 76 -14.70 -8.72 -3.70
CA SER A 76 -14.51 -7.30 -3.40
C SER A 76 -15.10 -6.37 -4.48
N GLY A 77 -15.40 -6.92 -5.66
CA GLY A 77 -15.75 -6.16 -6.86
C GLY A 77 -14.55 -5.52 -7.55
N LEU A 78 -13.32 -5.75 -7.06
CA LEU A 78 -12.07 -5.29 -7.66
C LEU A 78 -11.39 -6.42 -8.43
N VAL A 79 -10.67 -6.05 -9.50
CA VAL A 79 -9.96 -6.99 -10.36
C VAL A 79 -8.48 -6.61 -10.36
N ALA A 80 -7.63 -7.54 -9.96
CA ALA A 80 -6.19 -7.46 -10.17
C ALA A 80 -5.89 -7.67 -11.66
N GLU A 81 -5.17 -6.73 -12.27
CA GLU A 81 -4.74 -6.82 -13.66
C GLU A 81 -3.23 -7.02 -13.73
N PHE A 82 -2.79 -7.83 -14.68
CA PHE A 82 -1.39 -8.10 -14.93
C PHE A 82 -1.10 -7.95 -16.42
N THR A 83 0.02 -7.30 -16.76
CA THR A 83 0.50 -7.18 -18.14
C THR A 83 1.88 -7.81 -18.27
N ARG A 84 2.09 -8.57 -19.35
CA ARG A 84 3.40 -9.15 -19.67
C ARG A 84 4.22 -8.14 -20.47
N GLU A 85 5.34 -7.71 -19.90
CA GLU A 85 6.27 -6.78 -20.54
C GLU A 85 7.70 -7.36 -20.46
N GLY A 86 8.38 -7.48 -21.61
CA GLY A 86 9.75 -8.01 -21.65
C GLY A 86 9.87 -9.45 -21.13
N GLY A 87 8.80 -10.24 -21.23
CA GLY A 87 8.75 -11.63 -20.76
C GLY A 87 8.37 -11.79 -19.27
N ALA A 88 8.25 -10.71 -18.51
CA ALA A 88 7.85 -10.72 -17.10
C ALA A 88 6.42 -10.20 -16.93
N TRP A 89 5.65 -10.81 -16.02
CA TRP A 89 4.37 -10.27 -15.59
C TRP A 89 4.59 -9.09 -14.65
N LYS A 90 3.84 -8.02 -14.88
CA LYS A 90 3.79 -6.84 -14.03
C LYS A 90 2.37 -6.66 -13.53
N VAL A 91 2.24 -6.34 -12.26
CA VAL A 91 0.94 -6.04 -11.65
C VAL A 91 0.56 -4.58 -11.91
N ASN A 92 -0.71 -4.35 -12.20
CA ASN A 92 -1.30 -3.02 -12.14
C ASN A 92 -1.77 -2.76 -10.70
N GLU A 93 -1.06 -1.89 -9.99
CA GLU A 93 -1.30 -1.62 -8.57
C GLU A 93 -2.60 -0.86 -8.30
N PHE A 94 -3.26 -0.31 -9.33
CA PHE A 94 -4.44 0.55 -9.14
C PHE A 94 -5.55 -0.12 -8.31
N SER A 95 -5.86 -1.39 -8.59
CA SER A 95 -6.90 -2.12 -7.84
C SER A 95 -6.49 -2.41 -6.39
N PHE A 96 -5.20 -2.63 -6.14
CA PHE A 96 -4.67 -2.82 -4.79
C PHE A 96 -4.68 -1.52 -3.99
N ASN A 97 -4.34 -0.39 -4.62
CA ASN A 97 -4.43 0.92 -3.98
C ASN A 97 -5.87 1.27 -3.61
N ARG A 98 -6.85 0.91 -4.46
CA ARG A 98 -8.27 1.08 -4.15
C ARG A 98 -8.74 0.21 -2.99
N LEU A 99 -8.29 -1.04 -2.94
CA LEU A 99 -8.57 -1.95 -1.83
C LEU A 99 -8.00 -1.39 -0.52
N PHE A 100 -6.75 -0.91 -0.55
CA PHE A 100 -6.12 -0.25 0.58
C PHE A 100 -6.89 1.01 1.01
N ASP A 101 -7.31 1.86 0.07
CA ASP A 101 -8.11 3.04 0.37
C ASP A 101 -9.43 2.69 1.07
N GLU A 102 -10.08 1.59 0.69
CA GLU A 102 -11.31 1.10 1.30
C GLU A 102 -11.04 0.58 2.73
N ALA A 103 -9.98 -0.21 2.91
CA ALA A 103 -9.57 -0.73 4.21
C ALA A 103 -9.21 0.40 5.20
N ILE A 104 -8.42 1.40 4.78
CA ILE A 104 -8.06 2.53 5.65
C ILE A 104 -9.29 3.30 6.11
N ARG A 105 -10.27 3.52 5.23
CA ARG A 105 -11.52 4.21 5.61
C ARG A 105 -12.32 3.41 6.62
N GLU A 106 -12.38 2.10 6.47
CA GLU A 106 -13.06 1.21 7.40
C GLU A 106 -12.37 1.22 8.76
N TRP A 107 -11.06 0.99 8.81
CA TRP A 107 -10.30 0.91 10.06
C TRP A 107 -10.22 2.24 10.80
N ALA A 108 -10.10 3.37 10.08
CA ALA A 108 -10.16 4.70 10.68
C ALA A 108 -11.52 4.92 11.37
N ARG A 109 -12.63 4.55 10.70
CA ARG A 109 -13.99 4.62 11.27
C ARG A 109 -14.15 3.72 12.49
N GLU A 110 -13.62 2.50 12.45
CA GLU A 110 -13.70 1.55 13.58
C GLU A 110 -12.86 1.99 14.78
N SER A 111 -11.79 2.74 14.53
CA SER A 111 -10.89 3.28 15.55
C SER A 111 -11.30 4.65 16.07
N ASP A 112 -12.42 5.22 15.61
CA ASP A 112 -12.86 6.59 15.92
C ASP A 112 -11.78 7.66 15.60
N MET A 113 -11.06 7.45 14.50
CA MET A 113 -10.01 8.34 13.99
C MET A 113 -10.36 8.90 12.61
N THR A 114 -9.79 10.04 12.24
CA THR A 114 -9.76 10.47 10.84
C THR A 114 -8.80 9.59 10.03
N GLU A 115 -8.98 9.55 8.70
CA GLU A 115 -8.05 8.82 7.80
C GLU A 115 -6.59 9.25 8.02
N ASP A 116 -6.34 10.55 8.21
CA ASP A 116 -4.98 11.09 8.38
C ASP A 116 -4.37 10.69 9.74
N GLU A 117 -5.17 10.72 10.81
CA GLU A 117 -4.73 10.25 12.14
C GLU A 117 -4.44 8.76 12.14
N PHE A 118 -5.29 7.96 11.48
CA PHE A 118 -5.10 6.52 11.40
C PHE A 118 -3.84 6.16 10.59
N LEU A 119 -3.60 6.85 9.47
CA LEU A 119 -2.36 6.68 8.70
C LEU A 119 -1.12 7.07 9.49
N VAL A 120 -1.14 8.17 10.26
CA VAL A 120 -0.03 8.52 11.15
C VAL A 120 0.20 7.41 12.19
N TYR A 121 -0.87 6.95 12.84
CA TYR A 121 -0.80 5.87 13.82
C TYR A 121 -0.18 4.59 13.24
N MET A 122 -0.56 4.19 12.03
CA MET A 122 0.03 3.02 11.35
C MET A 122 1.54 3.15 11.13
N GLU A 123 2.02 4.32 10.69
CA GLU A 123 3.46 4.50 10.44
C GLU A 123 4.26 4.54 11.74
N GLU A 124 3.72 5.13 12.81
CA GLU A 124 4.37 5.10 14.12
C GLU A 124 4.51 3.66 14.61
N PHE A 125 3.45 2.88 14.43
CA PHE A 125 3.45 1.47 14.78
C PHE A 125 4.46 0.67 13.96
N GLU A 126 4.41 0.77 12.63
CA GLU A 126 5.24 -0.05 11.74
C GLU A 126 6.73 0.33 11.77
N SER A 127 7.02 1.63 11.80
CA SER A 127 8.41 2.11 11.76
C SER A 127 9.08 2.12 13.14
N GLY A 128 8.29 2.11 14.22
CA GLY A 128 8.76 2.32 15.59
C GLY A 128 9.30 3.74 15.85
N ASN A 129 9.11 4.68 14.92
CA ASN A 129 9.55 6.06 15.04
C ASN A 129 8.35 6.99 15.27
N ASP A 130 8.51 7.92 16.21
CA ASP A 130 7.53 9.00 16.39
C ASP A 130 7.38 9.84 15.12
N ILE A 131 6.14 9.99 14.67
CA ILE A 131 5.83 10.84 13.54
C ILE A 131 5.69 12.26 14.05
N ARG A 132 6.69 13.08 13.73
CA ARG A 132 6.64 14.52 14.05
C ARG A 132 5.55 15.20 13.21
N ASP A 133 4.79 16.13 13.81
CA ASP A 133 3.74 16.95 13.16
C ASP A 133 4.09 17.53 11.77
N ARG A 134 5.38 17.68 11.47
CA ARG A 134 5.91 18.19 10.20
C ARG A 134 5.63 17.30 8.98
N ILE A 135 5.13 16.06 9.11
CA ILE A 135 4.94 15.22 7.92
C ILE A 135 3.94 15.79 6.94
N TRP A 136 3.00 16.61 7.42
CA TRP A 136 1.99 17.27 6.60
C TRP A 136 2.42 18.66 6.12
N ASP A 137 3.56 19.19 6.59
CA ASP A 137 4.11 20.48 6.19
C ASP A 137 5.28 20.28 5.20
N PRO A 138 5.04 20.29 3.87
CA PRO A 138 6.10 20.10 2.88
C PRO A 138 7.14 21.22 2.84
N MET A 139 6.94 22.32 3.58
CA MET A 139 7.72 23.56 3.46
C MET A 139 8.64 23.82 4.66
N LYS A 140 8.72 22.92 5.66
CA LYS A 140 9.60 23.05 6.83
C LYS A 140 10.54 21.88 7.02
#